data_AF-A0A257XZI1-F1
#
_entry.id   AF-A0A257XZI1-F1
#
_cell.length_a   1.000
_cell.length_b   1.000
_cell.length_c   1.000
_cell.angle_alpha   90.00
_cell.angle_beta   90.00
_cell.angle_gamma   90.00
#
_symmetry.space_group_name_H-M   'P 1'
#
loop_
_entity.id
_entity.type
_entity.pdbx_description
1 polymer ?
#
loop_
_entity_poly.entity_id
_entity_poly.type
_entity_poly.pdbx_seq_one_letter_code
_entity_poly.pdbx_strand_id
1 'polypeptide(L)'
;MTVYTKILTPSQAPDWDIPISFIMAILAYLTAPWSLRVILERKWRLWPAMLFATWFTVDGCYAIYWYFKDPVALDMMREVNFPASLSLYGMCGIVWLYRGSLRQLFSEIRSR
;
A
#
# COMPACT_ATOMS: atom_id res chain seq x y z
N MET A 1 23.61 -15.19 -30.90
CA MET A 1 22.28 -15.82 -30.78
C MET A 1 21.80 -15.70 -29.33
N THR A 2 21.72 -14.48 -28.80
CA THR A 2 21.47 -14.23 -27.36
C THR A 2 20.59 -13.00 -27.13
N VAL A 3 20.30 -12.23 -28.19
CA VAL A 3 19.54 -10.97 -28.11
C VAL A 3 18.05 -11.19 -28.42
N TYR A 4 17.71 -12.20 -29.24
CA TYR A 4 16.33 -12.47 -29.67
C TYR A 4 15.45 -13.19 -28.64
N THR A 5 16.03 -13.86 -27.64
CA THR A 5 15.27 -14.57 -26.61
C THR A 5 14.68 -13.64 -25.55
N LYS A 6 15.14 -12.39 -25.44
CA LYS A 6 14.65 -11.43 -24.44
C LYS A 6 13.37 -10.70 -24.85
N ILE A 7 12.96 -10.80 -26.12
CA ILE A 7 11.86 -10.03 -26.71
C ILE A 7 10.55 -10.86 -26.77
N LEU A 8 10.61 -12.18 -26.59
CA LEU A 8 9.48 -13.10 -26.74
C LEU A 8 9.12 -13.91 -25.47
N THR A 9 9.80 -13.70 -24.35
CA THR A 9 9.37 -14.26 -23.07
C THR A 9 8.39 -13.29 -22.42
N PRO A 10 7.14 -13.70 -22.12
CA PRO A 10 6.34 -13.00 -21.10
C PRO A 10 7.24 -12.79 -19.89
N SER A 11 7.22 -11.61 -19.28
CA SER A 11 7.93 -11.38 -18.03
C SER A 11 7.54 -12.50 -17.08
N GLN A 12 8.50 -13.34 -16.66
CA GLN A 12 8.25 -14.36 -15.63
C GLN A 12 7.99 -13.74 -14.25
N ALA A 13 7.91 -12.41 -14.18
CA ALA A 13 7.44 -11.71 -13.00
C ALA A 13 5.98 -12.14 -12.74
N PRO A 14 5.67 -12.60 -11.53
CA PRO A 14 4.29 -12.83 -11.12
C PRO A 14 3.54 -11.51 -11.21
N ASP A 15 2.70 -11.36 -12.24
CA ASP A 15 1.90 -10.14 -12.42
C ASP A 15 0.83 -10.04 -11.33
N TRP A 16 0.42 -8.80 -11.04
CA TRP A 16 -0.49 -8.38 -9.97
C TRP A 16 -1.59 -9.41 -9.64
N ASP A 17 -1.67 -9.79 -8.37
CA ASP A 17 -2.60 -10.82 -7.96
C ASP A 17 -3.84 -10.20 -7.30
N ILE A 18 -4.99 -10.38 -7.95
CA ILE A 18 -6.25 -9.70 -7.60
C ILE A 18 -6.65 -9.89 -6.13
N PRO A 19 -6.58 -11.10 -5.54
CA PRO A 19 -6.98 -11.34 -4.15
C PRO A 19 -6.14 -10.54 -3.14
N ILE A 20 -4.81 -10.48 -3.31
CA ILE A 20 -3.96 -9.72 -2.39
C ILE A 20 -4.20 -8.22 -2.51
N SER A 21 -4.51 -7.72 -3.73
CA SER A 21 -4.90 -6.32 -3.90
C SER A 21 -6.15 -5.96 -3.10
N PHE A 22 -7.16 -6.83 -3.06
CA PHE A 22 -8.35 -6.60 -2.22
C PHE A 22 -8.02 -6.60 -0.72
N ILE A 23 -7.19 -7.55 -0.27
CA ILE A 23 -6.77 -7.61 1.13
C ILE A 23 -6.05 -6.32 1.54
N MET A 24 -5.06 -5.90 0.76
CA MET A 24 -4.28 -4.68 1.03
C MET A 24 -5.15 -3.43 0.93
N ALA A 25 -6.08 -3.35 -0.01
CA ALA A 25 -6.99 -2.21 -0.16
C ALA A 25 -7.94 -2.07 1.05
N ILE A 26 -8.52 -3.18 1.52
CA ILE A 26 -9.38 -3.18 2.72
C ILE A 26 -8.59 -2.75 3.95
N LEU A 27 -7.40 -3.33 4.15
CA LEU A 27 -6.54 -2.94 5.27
C LEU A 27 -6.18 -1.46 5.19
N ALA A 28 -5.73 -0.97 4.04
CA ALA A 28 -5.39 0.43 3.84
C ALA A 28 -6.59 1.35 4.13
N TYR A 29 -7.80 0.99 3.69
CA TYR A 29 -9.01 1.77 3.96
C TYR A 29 -9.25 1.96 5.47
N LEU A 30 -9.00 0.92 6.26
CA LEU A 30 -9.19 0.95 7.70
C LEU A 30 -8.05 1.68 8.42
N THR A 31 -6.81 1.44 8.02
CA THR A 31 -5.63 1.81 8.81
C THR A 31 -4.94 3.08 8.32
N ALA A 32 -4.95 3.40 7.01
CA ALA A 32 -4.24 4.57 6.47
C ALA A 32 -4.69 5.91 7.06
N PRO A 33 -6.00 6.25 7.09
CA PRO A 33 -6.43 7.51 7.68
C PRO A 33 -6.20 7.53 9.21
N TRP A 34 -6.28 6.38 9.88
CA TRP A 34 -6.01 6.27 11.31
C TRP A 34 -4.53 6.49 11.63
N SER A 35 -3.62 5.83 10.90
CA SER A 35 -2.17 6.02 11.05
C SER A 35 -1.78 7.48 10.88
N LEU A 36 -2.33 8.14 9.84
CA LEU A 36 -2.05 9.54 9.59
C LEU A 36 -2.58 10.45 10.72
N ARG A 37 -3.76 10.16 11.28
CA ARG A 37 -4.26 10.88 12.48
C ARG A 37 -3.37 10.68 13.69
N VAL A 38 -2.84 9.48 13.93
CA VAL A 38 -1.90 9.24 15.04
C VAL A 38 -0.66 10.15 14.93
N ILE A 39 -0.14 10.33 13.72
CA ILE A 39 1.00 11.22 13.44
C ILE A 39 0.59 12.69 13.62
N LEU A 40 -0.46 13.14 12.95
CA LEU A 40 -0.89 14.55 12.94
C LEU A 40 -1.36 15.04 14.32
N GLU A 41 -2.07 14.20 15.07
CA GLU A 41 -2.56 14.49 16.42
C GLU A 41 -1.50 14.19 17.50
N ARG A 42 -0.27 13.82 17.11
CA ARG A 42 0.86 13.57 18.01
C ARG A 42 0.55 12.55 19.12
N LYS A 43 -0.18 11.49 18.79
CA LYS A 43 -0.57 10.44 19.73
C LYS A 43 0.56 9.43 19.94
N TRP A 44 1.67 9.86 20.55
CA TRP A 44 2.91 9.08 20.71
C TRP A 44 2.72 7.69 21.32
N ARG A 45 1.79 7.55 22.27
CA ARG A 45 1.47 6.26 22.90
C ARG A 45 0.96 5.20 21.91
N LEU A 46 0.38 5.62 20.79
CA LEU A 46 -0.15 4.72 19.75
C LEU A 46 0.87 4.43 18.64
N TRP A 47 2.07 5.00 18.70
CA TRP A 47 3.08 4.80 17.65
C TRP A 47 3.43 3.33 17.39
N PRO A 48 3.64 2.47 18.41
CA PRO A 48 3.93 1.06 18.17
C PRO A 48 2.82 0.37 17.38
N ALA A 49 1.56 0.60 17.76
CA ALA A 49 0.40 0.05 17.07
C ALA A 49 0.27 0.61 15.63
N MET A 50 0.57 1.90 15.46
CA MET A 50 0.52 2.57 14.16
C MET A 50 1.59 2.06 13.20
N LEU A 51 2.82 1.90 13.67
CA LEU A 51 3.92 1.34 12.89
C LEU A 51 3.63 -0.12 12.53
N PHE A 52 3.12 -0.92 13.47
CA PHE A 52 2.71 -2.29 13.20
C PHE A 52 1.61 -2.35 12.15
N ALA A 53 0.53 -1.58 12.30
CA ALA A 53 -0.57 -1.57 11.34
C ALA A 53 -0.12 -1.12 9.94
N THR A 54 0.75 -0.12 9.89
CA THR A 54 1.31 0.39 8.63
C THR A 54 2.17 -0.68 7.96
N TRP A 55 3.16 -1.24 8.67
CA TRP A 55 4.00 -2.33 8.16
C TRP A 55 3.16 -3.54 7.73
N PHE A 56 2.22 -3.97 8.56
CA PHE A 56 1.38 -5.13 8.26
C PHE A 56 0.53 -4.90 7.01
N THR A 57 -0.02 -3.70 6.84
CA THR A 57 -0.82 -3.36 5.66
C THR A 57 0.01 -3.32 4.38
N VAL A 58 1.22 -2.75 4.43
CA VAL A 58 2.03 -2.53 3.20
C VAL A 58 2.89 -3.73 2.82
N ASP A 59 3.25 -4.58 3.78
CA ASP A 59 4.20 -5.68 3.57
C ASP A 59 3.87 -6.96 4.35
N GLY A 60 3.44 -6.87 5.61
CA GLY A 60 3.20 -8.07 6.42
C GLY A 60 2.14 -9.00 5.82
N CYS A 61 0.99 -8.48 5.41
CA CYS A 61 -0.07 -9.27 4.77
C CYS A 61 0.34 -9.80 3.39
N TYR A 62 1.11 -9.02 2.62
CA TYR A 62 1.70 -9.44 1.35
C TYR A 62 2.65 -10.62 1.54
N ALA A 63 3.54 -10.52 2.53
CA ALA A 63 4.51 -11.56 2.86
C ALA A 63 3.84 -12.86 3.29
N ILE A 64 2.83 -12.78 4.16
CA ILE A 64 2.07 -13.95 4.61
C ILE A 64 1.34 -14.60 3.42
N TYR A 65 0.67 -13.81 2.59
CA TYR A 65 -0.08 -14.31 1.44
C TYR A 65 0.82 -15.07 0.47
N TRP A 66 1.93 -14.47 0.06
CA TRP A 66 2.85 -15.10 -0.89
C TRP A 66 3.69 -16.20 -0.28
N TYR A 67 3.99 -16.16 1.02
CA TYR A 67 4.64 -17.29 1.70
C TYR A 67 3.87 -18.60 1.51
N PHE A 68 2.53 -18.55 1.60
CA PHE A 68 1.67 -19.72 1.39
C PHE A 68 1.35 -20.00 -0.08
N LYS A 69 1.31 -18.96 -0.93
CA LYS A 69 0.94 -19.09 -2.34
C LYS A 69 2.11 -19.52 -3.23
N ASP A 70 3.23 -18.80 -3.14
CA ASP A 70 4.44 -19.03 -3.91
C ASP A 70 5.62 -18.26 -3.25
N PRO A 71 6.51 -18.95 -2.51
CA PRO A 71 7.63 -18.30 -1.83
C PRO A 71 8.71 -17.77 -2.79
N VAL A 72 8.77 -18.24 -4.04
CA VAL A 72 9.69 -17.70 -5.05
C VAL A 72 9.20 -16.33 -5.50
N ALA A 73 7.90 -16.20 -5.75
CA ALA A 73 7.28 -14.91 -6.05
C ALA A 73 7.47 -13.90 -4.91
N LEU A 74 7.37 -14.35 -3.65
CA LEU A 74 7.65 -13.52 -2.49
C LEU A 74 9.07 -12.93 -2.53
N ASP A 75 10.08 -13.78 -2.71
CA ASP A 75 11.48 -13.38 -2.70
C ASP A 75 11.79 -12.38 -3.83
N MET A 76 11.22 -12.60 -5.01
CA MET A 76 11.43 -11.73 -6.17
C MET A 76 10.78 -10.35 -6.05
N MET A 77 9.61 -10.25 -5.41
CA MET A 77 8.75 -9.06 -5.53
C MET A 77 8.59 -8.26 -4.23
N ARG A 78 8.94 -8.82 -3.07
CA ARG A 78 8.72 -8.15 -1.77
C ARG A 78 9.40 -6.78 -1.66
N GLU A 79 10.66 -6.70 -2.08
CA GLU A 79 11.45 -5.46 -2.01
C GLU A 79 10.86 -4.35 -2.88
N VAL A 80 10.19 -4.70 -3.97
CA VAL A 80 9.52 -3.77 -4.87
C VAL A 80 8.12 -3.41 -4.36
N ASN A 81 7.42 -4.38 -3.76
CA ASN A 81 6.10 -4.17 -3.17
C ASN A 81 6.14 -3.16 -2.02
N PHE A 82 7.11 -3.27 -1.10
CA PHE A 82 7.16 -2.41 0.09
C PHE A 82 7.10 -0.90 -0.24
N PRO A 83 7.99 -0.32 -1.06
CA PRO A 83 7.97 1.11 -1.36
C PRO A 83 6.75 1.54 -2.19
N ALA A 84 6.27 0.68 -3.10
CA ALA A 84 5.07 0.96 -3.90
C ALA A 84 3.82 1.04 -3.01
N SER A 85 3.63 0.02 -2.18
CA SER A 85 2.50 -0.09 -1.26
C SER A 85 2.55 0.96 -0.14
N LEU A 86 3.73 1.31 0.37
CA LEU A 86 3.88 2.40 1.33
C LEU A 86 3.50 3.76 0.74
N SER A 87 3.90 4.04 -0.51
CA SER A 87 3.53 5.27 -1.21
C SER A 87 2.02 5.35 -1.42
N LEU A 88 1.40 4.25 -1.86
CA LEU A 88 -0.05 4.17 -2.03
C LEU A 88 -0.79 4.32 -0.70
N TYR A 89 -0.31 3.68 0.36
CA TYR A 89 -0.85 3.81 1.71
C TYR A 89 -0.83 5.27 2.19
N GLY A 90 0.27 5.99 1.94
CA GLY A 90 0.37 7.42 2.25
C GLY A 90 -0.64 8.26 1.46
N MET A 91 -0.77 8.04 0.15
CA MET A 91 -1.75 8.72 -0.69
C MET A 91 -3.18 8.45 -0.22
N CYS A 92 -3.51 7.18 0.03
CA CYS A 92 -4.78 6.75 0.62
C CYS A 92 -5.06 7.44 1.95
N GLY A 93 -4.06 7.50 2.83
CA GLY A 93 -4.14 8.20 4.11
C GLY A 93 -4.52 9.65 3.93
N ILE A 94 -3.88 10.37 3.00
CA ILE A 94 -4.18 11.78 2.70
C ILE A 94 -5.60 11.94 2.14
N VAL A 95 -5.96 11.13 1.14
CA VAL A 95 -7.28 11.22 0.47
C VAL A 95 -8.41 10.92 1.45
N TRP A 96 -8.29 9.87 2.25
CA TRP A 96 -9.33 9.44 3.19
C TRP A 96 -9.28 10.15 4.55
N LEU A 97 -8.25 10.96 4.81
CA LEU A 97 -8.23 11.84 5.98
C LEU A 97 -9.31 12.91 5.87
N TYR A 98 -9.56 13.41 4.67
CA TYR A 98 -10.56 14.44 4.41
C TYR A 98 -11.97 13.91 4.68
N ARG A 99 -12.71 14.57 5.57
CA ARG A 99 -14.07 14.17 5.98
C ARG A 99 -15.19 14.90 5.22
N GLY A 100 -14.86 15.84 4.35
CA GLY A 100 -15.82 16.57 3.53
C GLY A 100 -16.05 15.92 2.16
N SER A 101 -16.93 16.52 1.37
CA SER A 101 -17.12 16.17 -0.05
C SER A 101 -16.05 16.82 -0.94
N LEU A 102 -15.73 16.21 -2.09
CA LEU A 102 -14.80 16.81 -3.07
C LEU A 102 -15.20 18.24 -3.47
N ARG A 103 -16.52 18.52 -3.54
CA ARG A 103 -17.04 19.86 -3.84
C ARG A 103 -16.68 20.88 -2.75
N GLN A 104 -16.73 20.50 -1.48
CA GLN A 104 -16.30 21.35 -0.36
C GLN A 104 -14.80 21.61 -0.44
N LEU A 105 -13.99 20.57 -0.74
CA LEU A 105 -12.55 20.71 -0.88
C LEU A 105 -12.18 21.73 -1.98
N PHE A 106 -12.79 21.63 -3.16
CA PHE A 106 -12.56 22.59 -4.26
C PHE A 106 -13.00 24.02 -3.90
N SER A 107 -14.09 24.17 -3.14
CA SER A 107 -14.54 25.48 -2.65
C SER A 107 -13.54 26.09 -1.68
N GLU A 108 -13.04 25.32 -0.72
CA GLU A 108 -12.07 25.76 0.29
C GLU A 108 -10.73 26.17 -0.34
N ILE A 109 -10.24 25.39 -1.31
CA ILE A 109 -9.00 25.71 -2.05
C ILE A 109 -9.15 27.01 -2.85
N ARG A 110 -10.31 27.25 -3.47
CA ARG A 110 -10.55 28.47 -4.26
C ARG A 110 -10.78 29.72 -3.41
N SER A 111 -11.24 29.55 -2.16
CA SER A 111 -11.48 30.65 -1.22
C SER A 111 -10.24 31.10 -0.44
N ARG A 112 -9.10 30.42 -0.62
CA ARG A 112 -7.79 30.81 -0.10
C ARG A 112 -6.94 31.39 -1.22
#